data_AF-A0ABD5GMA2-F1
#
_entry.id   AF-A0ABD5GMA2-F1
#
_cell.length_a   1.000
_cell.length_b   1.000
_cell.length_c   1.000
_cell.angle_alpha   90.00
_cell.angle_beta   90.00
_cell.angle_gamma   90.00
#
_symmetry.space_group_name_H-M   'P 1'
#
loop_
_entity.id
_entity.type
_entity.pdbx_description
1 polymer ?
#
loop_
_entity_poly.entity_id
_entity_poly.type
_entity_poly.pdbx_seq_one_letter_code
_entity_poly.pdbx_strand_id
1 'polypeptide(L)'
;MEKYDDYGVPRDVFSKFKWYYFYFPDLAVILGALFGIMIANGYFPKSQFFNMVIFDIATIILAIFLILRTNGDKRNYHIVILYLQKEAKRYHRHYRSMNSTKEINTDANYTD
;
A
#
# COMPACT_ATOMS: atom_id res chain seq x y z
N MET A 1 -33.41 28.70 -0.85
CA MET A 1 -32.28 28.05 -0.15
C MET A 1 -31.32 27.59 -1.22
N GLU A 2 -30.29 28.40 -1.45
CA GLU A 2 -29.26 28.19 -2.46
C GLU A 2 -27.97 27.77 -1.78
N LYS A 3 -27.17 26.98 -2.51
CA LYS A 3 -25.73 26.68 -2.39
C LYS A 3 -25.41 25.21 -2.21
N TYR A 4 -25.18 24.48 -3.31
CA TYR A 4 -24.22 23.36 -3.38
C TYR A 4 -23.69 23.08 -4.81
N ASP A 5 -23.78 24.04 -5.73
CA ASP A 5 -23.24 23.91 -7.09
C ASP A 5 -22.10 24.92 -7.27
N ASP A 6 -20.92 24.65 -6.70
CA ASP A 6 -19.76 25.55 -6.94
C ASP A 6 -18.44 24.82 -7.12
N TYR A 7 -18.48 23.80 -7.99
CA TYR A 7 -17.37 23.45 -8.87
C TYR A 7 -18.05 23.02 -10.17
N GLY A 8 -17.93 23.80 -11.25
CA GLY A 8 -18.60 23.60 -12.55
C GLY A 8 -18.24 22.31 -13.32
N VAL A 9 -18.03 21.21 -12.60
CA VAL A 9 -17.73 19.89 -13.12
C VAL A 9 -19.04 19.09 -13.13
N PRO A 10 -19.53 18.65 -14.31
CA PRO A 10 -20.74 17.86 -14.40
C PRO A 10 -20.64 16.63 -13.48
N ARG A 11 -21.72 16.34 -12.72
CA ARG A 11 -21.85 15.16 -11.84
C ARG A 11 -21.45 13.84 -12.53
N ASP A 12 -21.59 13.79 -13.85
CA ASP A 12 -21.24 12.67 -14.70
C ASP A 12 -19.73 12.37 -14.75
N VAL A 13 -18.87 13.39 -14.59
CA VAL A 13 -17.41 13.24 -14.53
C VAL A 13 -16.98 12.57 -13.23
N PHE A 14 -17.59 12.95 -12.10
CA PHE A 14 -17.34 12.32 -10.80
C PHE A 14 -17.76 10.85 -10.78
N SER A 15 -18.89 10.51 -11.42
CA SER A 15 -19.35 9.12 -11.56
C SER A 15 -18.37 8.27 -12.38
N LYS A 16 -17.87 8.79 -13.50
CA LYS A 16 -16.85 8.10 -14.32
C LYS A 16 -15.53 7.90 -13.57
N PHE A 17 -15.09 8.90 -12.81
CA PHE A 17 -13.89 8.79 -11.96
C PHE A 17 -14.06 7.74 -10.85
N LYS A 18 -15.27 7.64 -10.27
CA LYS A 18 -15.58 6.65 -9.24
C LYS A 18 -15.47 5.21 -9.74
N TRP A 19 -15.89 4.95 -10.98
CA TRP A 19 -15.70 3.64 -11.61
C TRP A 19 -14.22 3.32 -11.83
N TYR A 20 -13.43 4.29 -12.30
CA TYR A 20 -11.99 4.10 -12.46
C TYR A 20 -11.30 3.76 -11.13
N TYR A 21 -11.65 4.47 -10.06
CA TYR A 21 -11.13 4.22 -8.72
C TYR A 21 -11.50 2.83 -8.17
N PHE A 22 -12.61 2.24 -8.63
CA PHE A 22 -13.04 0.91 -8.20
C PHE A 22 -12.23 -0.22 -8.87
N TYR A 23 -11.81 -0.04 -10.13
CA TYR A 23 -11.07 -1.05 -10.91
C TYR A 23 -9.55 -0.88 -10.87
N PHE A 24 -9.06 0.36 -10.68
CA PHE A 24 -7.63 0.64 -10.64
C PHE A 24 -6.84 -0.16 -9.59
N PRO A 25 -7.33 -0.36 -8.35
CA PRO A 25 -6.62 -1.13 -7.34
C PRO A 25 -6.43 -2.60 -7.74
N ASP A 26 -7.44 -3.20 -8.38
CA ASP A 26 -7.35 -4.59 -8.85
C ASP A 26 -6.30 -4.72 -9.94
N LEU A 27 -6.31 -3.78 -10.88
CA LEU A 27 -5.33 -3.73 -11.96
C LEU A 27 -3.91 -3.54 -11.39
N ALA A 28 -3.75 -2.71 -10.36
CA ALA A 28 -2.47 -2.54 -9.67
C ALA A 28 -2.00 -3.84 -8.97
N VAL A 29 -2.91 -4.60 -8.35
CA VAL A 29 -2.56 -5.90 -7.72
C VAL A 29 -2.15 -6.93 -8.78
N ILE A 30 -2.88 -7.03 -9.89
CA ILE A 30 -2.57 -7.97 -10.97
C ILE A 30 -1.23 -7.61 -11.62
N LEU A 31 -1.02 -6.34 -11.96
CA LEU A 31 0.25 -5.88 -12.53
C LEU A 31 1.41 -6.07 -11.56
N GLY A 32 1.21 -5.79 -10.27
CA GLY A 32 2.22 -6.02 -9.24
C GLY A 32 2.61 -7.49 -9.10
N ALA A 33 1.64 -8.40 -9.17
CA ALA A 33 1.90 -9.85 -9.14
C ALA A 33 2.70 -10.31 -10.37
N LEU A 34 2.28 -9.88 -11.57
CA LEU A 34 2.98 -10.22 -12.82
C LEU A 34 4.42 -9.68 -12.84
N PHE A 35 4.59 -8.43 -12.42
CA PHE A 35 5.90 -7.80 -12.34
C PHE A 35 6.78 -8.46 -11.27
N GLY A 36 6.20 -8.85 -10.13
CA GLY A 36 6.88 -9.60 -9.07
C GLY A 36 7.42 -10.94 -9.57
N ILE A 37 6.60 -11.71 -10.29
CA ILE A 37 7.01 -12.98 -10.92
C ILE A 37 8.13 -12.75 -11.94
N MET A 38 7.98 -11.75 -12.81
CA MET A 38 8.97 -11.45 -13.85
C MET A 38 10.33 -11.06 -13.25
N ILE A 39 10.34 -10.24 -12.21
CA ILE A 39 11.56 -9.85 -11.51
C ILE A 39 12.16 -11.04 -10.76
N ALA A 40 11.35 -11.78 -10.00
CA ALA A 40 11.82 -12.88 -9.18
C ALA A 40 12.46 -14.00 -10.01
N ASN A 41 11.90 -14.32 -11.17
CA ASN A 41 12.47 -15.27 -12.13
C ASN A 41 13.87 -14.85 -12.64
N GLY A 42 14.19 -13.54 -12.62
CA GLY A 42 15.54 -13.05 -12.92
C GLY A 42 16.54 -13.25 -11.78
N TYR A 43 16.08 -13.39 -10.53
CA TYR A 43 16.92 -13.60 -9.35
C TYR A 43 17.13 -15.07 -9.00
N PHE A 44 16.21 -15.97 -9.37
CA PHE A 44 16.35 -17.39 -9.06
C PHE A 44 17.39 -18.07 -9.97
N PRO A 45 18.40 -18.76 -9.41
CA PRO A 45 19.30 -19.58 -10.20
C PRO A 45 18.56 -20.77 -10.81
N LYS A 46 18.92 -21.19 -12.03
CA LYS A 46 18.25 -22.28 -12.77
C LYS A 46 18.19 -23.61 -12.01
N SER A 47 19.09 -23.82 -11.04
CA SER A 47 19.12 -25.00 -10.17
C SER A 47 17.98 -25.02 -9.14
N GLN A 48 17.35 -23.88 -8.85
CA GLN A 48 16.27 -23.73 -7.86
C GLN A 48 14.90 -23.59 -8.52
N PHE A 49 14.66 -24.33 -9.60
CA PHE A 49 13.40 -24.29 -10.34
C PHE A 49 12.16 -24.55 -9.47
N PHE A 50 12.24 -25.50 -8.52
CA PHE A 50 11.11 -25.78 -7.63
C PHE A 50 10.78 -24.60 -6.71
N ASN A 51 11.79 -23.89 -6.19
CA ASN A 51 11.55 -22.71 -5.34
C ASN A 51 10.89 -21.58 -6.14
N MET A 52 11.30 -21.43 -7.41
CA MET A 52 10.71 -20.49 -8.35
C MET A 52 9.22 -20.78 -8.59
N VAL A 53 8.86 -22.03 -8.87
CA VAL A 53 7.46 -22.44 -9.06
C VAL A 53 6.62 -22.22 -7.80
N ILE A 54 7.16 -22.55 -6.62
CA ILE A 54 6.47 -22.31 -5.34
C ILE A 54 6.23 -20.81 -5.14
N PHE A 55 7.22 -19.97 -5.45
CA PHE A 55 7.09 -18.53 -5.38
C PHE A 55 5.99 -17.99 -6.31
N ASP A 56 5.94 -18.48 -7.55
CA ASP A 56 4.91 -18.08 -8.52
C ASP A 56 3.50 -18.44 -8.02
N ILE A 57 3.32 -19.68 -7.54
CA ILE A 57 2.05 -20.13 -6.96
C ILE A 57 1.67 -19.29 -5.75
N ALA A 58 2.62 -19.03 -4.84
CA ALA A 58 2.38 -18.22 -3.66
C ALA A 58 1.98 -16.78 -4.02
N THR A 59 2.61 -16.21 -5.05
CA THR A 59 2.32 -14.86 -5.55
C THR A 59 0.91 -14.79 -6.15
N ILE A 60 0.48 -15.82 -6.89
CA ILE A 60 -0.88 -15.93 -7.43
C ILE A 60 -1.91 -16.03 -6.30
N ILE A 61 -1.66 -16.89 -5.30
CA ILE A 61 -2.54 -17.04 -4.13
C ILE A 61 -2.66 -15.71 -3.38
N LEU A 62 -1.54 -15.00 -3.19
CA LEU A 62 -1.53 -13.70 -2.53
C LEU A 62 -2.32 -12.65 -3.32
N ALA A 63 -2.18 -12.61 -4.65
CA ALA A 63 -2.92 -11.70 -5.51
C ALA A 63 -4.44 -11.95 -5.41
N ILE A 64 -4.87 -13.21 -5.47
CA ILE A 64 -6.27 -13.60 -5.28
C ILE A 64 -6.75 -13.18 -3.89
N PHE A 65 -5.96 -13.47 -2.86
CA PHE A 65 -6.29 -13.10 -1.49
C PHE A 65 -6.49 -11.59 -1.33
N LEU A 66 -5.63 -10.77 -1.94
CA LEU A 66 -5.71 -9.30 -1.86
C LEU A 66 -6.95 -8.73 -2.55
N ILE A 67 -7.37 -9.33 -3.67
CA ILE A 67 -8.55 -8.93 -4.45
C ILE A 67 -9.83 -9.40 -3.76
N LEU A 68 -9.78 -10.52 -3.03
CA LEU A 68 -10.93 -11.10 -2.34
C LEU A 68 -11.56 -10.08 -1.38
N ARG A 69 -12.88 -10.00 -1.43
CA ARG A 69 -13.69 -9.21 -0.49
C ARG A 69 -13.82 -9.97 0.81
N THR A 70 -13.48 -9.33 1.92
CA THR A 70 -13.77 -9.82 3.27
C THR A 70 -15.12 -9.25 3.72
N ASN A 71 -15.73 -9.88 4.74
CA ASN A 71 -17.05 -9.53 5.28
C ASN A 71 -17.13 -8.01 5.55
N GLY A 72 -17.89 -7.29 4.73
CA GLY A 72 -18.02 -5.83 4.79
C GLY A 72 -17.64 -5.04 3.53
N ASP A 73 -17.74 -5.66 2.34
CA ASP A 73 -17.60 -5.04 0.99
C ASP A 73 -16.19 -4.52 0.63
N LYS A 74 -15.31 -4.40 1.63
CA LYS A 74 -13.91 -4.00 1.46
C LYS A 74 -13.04 -5.19 1.05
N ARG A 75 -12.12 -4.93 0.13
CA ARG A 75 -11.12 -5.90 -0.35
C ARG A 75 -9.96 -5.99 0.63
N ASN A 76 -9.30 -7.14 0.72
CA ASN A 76 -8.24 -7.39 1.69
C ASN A 76 -7.04 -6.46 1.58
N TYR A 77 -6.72 -5.97 0.37
CA TYR A 77 -5.65 -4.98 0.20
C TYR A 77 -5.88 -3.70 1.04
N HIS A 78 -7.13 -3.32 1.30
CA HIS A 78 -7.43 -2.12 2.07
C HIS A 78 -6.99 -2.26 3.53
N ILE A 79 -7.16 -3.46 4.09
CA ILE A 79 -6.71 -3.77 5.45
C ILE A 79 -5.18 -3.77 5.52
N VAL A 80 -4.52 -4.36 4.52
CA VAL A 80 -3.06 -4.37 4.43
C VAL A 80 -2.51 -2.95 4.34
N ILE A 81 -3.09 -2.09 3.50
CA ILE A 81 -2.68 -0.68 3.39
C ILE A 81 -2.87 0.05 4.72
N LEU A 82 -4.01 -0.13 5.40
CA LEU A 82 -4.23 0.49 6.71
C LEU A 82 -3.24 0.01 7.77
N TYR A 83 -2.89 -1.28 7.75
CA TYR A 83 -1.86 -1.82 8.63
C TYR A 83 -0.49 -1.19 8.34
N LEU A 84 -0.06 -1.15 7.08
CA LEU A 84 1.21 -0.54 6.67
C LEU A 84 1.27 0.96 7.00
N GLN A 85 0.17 1.70 6.81
CA GLN A 85 0.07 3.11 7.18
C GLN A 85 0.18 3.31 8.70
N LYS A 86 -0.46 2.44 9.50
CA LYS A 86 -0.34 2.49 10.95
C LYS A 86 1.11 2.23 11.39
N GLU A 87 1.77 1.28 10.76
CA GLU A 87 3.14 0.91 11.09
C GLU A 87 4.13 2.01 10.69
N ALA A 88 4.01 2.57 9.48
CA ALA A 88 4.81 3.72 9.05
C ALA A 88 4.65 4.92 9.99
N LYS A 89 3.42 5.20 10.46
CA LYS A 89 3.16 6.25 11.45
C LYS A 89 3.74 5.95 12.83
N ARG A 90 3.88 4.67 13.22
CA ARG A 90 4.55 4.27 14.46
C ARG A 90 6.05 4.49 14.36
N TYR A 91 6.67 4.04 13.27
CA TYR A 91 8.09 4.27 13.00
C TYR A 91 8.41 5.77 12.99
N HIS A 92 7.67 6.58 12.25
CA HIS A 92 7.93 8.02 12.18
C HIS A 92 7.83 8.72 13.55
N ARG A 93 6.85 8.33 14.39
CA ARG A 93 6.75 8.85 15.76
C ARG A 93 7.95 8.45 16.63
N HIS A 94 8.40 7.21 16.52
CA HIS A 94 9.54 6.71 17.28
C HIS A 94 10.85 7.45 16.94
N TYR A 95 11.14 7.63 15.65
CA TYR A 95 12.31 8.41 15.21
C TYR A 95 12.23 9.88 15.62
N ARG A 96 11.04 10.48 15.54
CA ARG A 96 10.84 11.87 15.99
C ARG A 96 11.08 12.03 17.49
N SER A 97 10.64 11.07 18.31
CA SER A 97 10.93 11.10 19.75
C SER A 97 12.42 10.98 20.06
N MET A 98 13.15 10.11 19.34
CA MET A 98 14.58 9.93 19.53
C MET A 98 15.38 11.19 19.19
N ASN A 99 15.00 11.90 18.12
CA ASN A 99 15.67 13.14 17.73
C ASN A 99 15.42 14.26 18.75
N SER A 100 14.20 14.38 19.28
CA SER A 100 13.88 15.36 20.32
C SER A 100 14.66 15.11 21.62
N THR A 101 14.83 13.86 22.04
CA THR A 101 15.66 13.52 23.22
C THR A 101 17.14 13.84 22.99
N LYS A 102 17.66 13.66 21.77
CA LYS A 102 19.04 14.03 21.44
C LYS A 102 19.26 15.54 21.51
N GLU A 103 18.33 16.34 21.01
CA GLU A 103 18.39 17.82 21.09
C GLU A 103 18.41 18.28 22.55
N ILE A 104 17.48 17.79 23.38
CA ILE A 104 17.41 18.13 24.81
C ILE A 104 18.72 17.77 25.54
N ASN A 105 19.27 16.59 25.28
CA ASN A 105 20.53 16.16 25.90
C ASN A 105 21.75 16.94 25.38
N THR A 106 21.69 17.46 24.16
CA THR A 106 22.75 18.29 23.58
C THR A 106 22.71 19.68 24.21
N ASP A 107 21.54 20.30 24.30
CA ASP A 107 21.35 21.62 24.91
C ASP A 107 21.73 21.64 26.39
N ALA A 108 21.39 20.58 27.14
CA ALA A 108 21.77 20.42 28.55
C ALA A 108 23.29 20.36 28.78
N ASN A 109 24.05 19.88 27.78
CA ASN A 109 25.50 19.74 27.86
C ASN A 109 26.25 21.04 27.50
N TYR A 110 25.55 22.06 27.00
CA TYR A 110 26.09 23.41 26.74
C TYR A 110 25.76 24.43 27.83
N THR A 111 24.98 24.03 28.85
CA THR A 111 24.54 24.89 29.97
C THR A 111 25.30 24.67 31.27
N ASP A 112 26.27 23.74 31.30
CA ASP A 112 27.25 23.54 32.39
C ASP A 112 28.60 24.19 32.03
#